data_AF-C8BNA9-F1
#
_entry.id   AF-C8BNA9-F1
#
_cell.length_a   1.000
_cell.length_b   1.000
_cell.length_c   1.000
_cell.angle_alpha   90.00
_cell.angle_beta   90.00
_cell.angle_gamma   90.00
#
_symmetry.space_group_name_H-M   'P 1'
#
loop_
_entity.id
_entity.type
_entity.pdbx_description
1 polymer ?
#
loop_
_entity_poly.entity_id
_entity_poly.type
_entity_poly.pdbx_seq_one_letter_code
_entity_poly.pdbx_strand_id
1 'polypeptide(L)'
;AFSRGYEKLGFTRSAEGITYREWAPGAHSAALVGDFNNWNPNADTMTRDDYGVWEIFLPNNADGSPAIPHGSRVKIRMDTPSGVKDSISAWIKFSVQAPGEIPFNGIYYDPPEEEKYVFQHPQPKRPESLRIYESHIGMSSPEPKINSYANFRDEVLPRIKRLGYNAVQIMAIQEHSYYASFGY
;
A
#
# COMPACT_ATOMS: atom_id res chain seq x y z
N ALA A 1 -16.58 -4.70 -13.11
CA ALA A 1 -15.74 -5.90 -12.90
C ALA A 1 -14.25 -5.58 -13.09
N PHE A 2 -13.84 -5.04 -14.25
CA PHE A 2 -12.43 -4.76 -14.56
C PHE A 2 -11.68 -3.87 -13.55
N SER A 3 -12.30 -2.79 -13.06
CA SER A 3 -11.67 -1.86 -12.10
C SER A 3 -11.46 -2.41 -10.69
N ARG A 4 -11.93 -3.64 -10.39
CA ARG A 4 -11.76 -4.32 -9.11
C ARG A 4 -10.52 -5.24 -9.11
N GLY A 5 -9.49 -4.88 -9.89
CA GLY A 5 -8.25 -5.65 -10.01
C GLY A 5 -7.53 -5.85 -8.68
N TYR A 6 -7.60 -4.87 -7.77
CA TYR A 6 -7.03 -4.93 -6.42
C TYR A 6 -7.64 -6.03 -5.52
N GLU A 7 -8.76 -6.64 -5.93
CA GLU A 7 -9.36 -7.78 -5.24
C GLU A 7 -8.79 -9.12 -5.74
N LYS A 8 -7.90 -9.08 -6.73
CA LYS A 8 -7.25 -10.25 -7.32
C LYS A 8 -5.73 -10.13 -7.31
N LEU A 9 -5.22 -8.98 -7.73
CA LEU A 9 -3.79 -8.65 -7.78
C LEU A 9 -3.29 -8.03 -6.47
N GLY A 10 -1.99 -8.16 -6.23
CA GLY A 10 -1.41 -7.90 -4.92
C GLY A 10 -1.77 -8.99 -3.92
N PHE A 11 -1.80 -8.61 -2.65
CA PHE A 11 -2.14 -9.52 -1.56
C PHE A 11 -3.63 -9.51 -1.26
N THR A 12 -4.23 -10.70 -1.22
CA THR A 12 -5.63 -10.93 -0.88
C THR A 12 -5.72 -11.99 0.21
N ARG A 13 -6.63 -11.76 1.18
CA ARG A 13 -6.83 -12.62 2.35
C ARG A 13 -8.13 -13.41 2.20
N SER A 14 -8.08 -14.71 2.45
CA SER A 14 -9.26 -15.58 2.62
C SER A 14 -9.27 -16.21 4.02
N ALA A 15 -10.26 -17.06 4.33
CA ALA A 15 -10.29 -17.80 5.58
C ALA A 15 -9.15 -18.83 5.68
N GLU A 16 -8.68 -19.35 4.53
CA GLU A 16 -7.73 -20.44 4.41
C GLU A 16 -6.27 -19.97 4.30
N GLY A 17 -6.04 -18.76 3.79
CA GLY A 17 -4.69 -18.29 3.49
C GLY A 17 -4.60 -16.92 2.84
N ILE A 18 -3.40 -16.62 2.33
CA ILE A 18 -3.08 -15.41 1.61
C ILE A 18 -2.77 -15.79 0.17
N THR A 19 -3.42 -15.15 -0.80
CA THR A 19 -3.01 -15.25 -2.20
C THR A 19 -2.29 -13.98 -2.59
N TYR A 20 -1.11 -14.14 -3.19
CA TYR A 20 -0.36 -13.05 -3.82
C TYR A 20 -0.32 -13.23 -5.34
N ARG A 21 -0.67 -12.18 -6.08
CA ARG A 21 -0.56 -12.16 -7.55
C ARG A 21 0.15 -10.92 -8.07
N GLU A 22 0.98 -11.08 -9.08
CA GLU A 22 1.69 -9.98 -9.73
C GLU A 22 1.77 -10.18 -11.24
N TRP A 23 1.57 -9.12 -12.02
CA TRP A 23 1.73 -9.21 -13.46
C TRP A 23 3.17 -8.86 -13.85
N ALA A 24 3.94 -9.87 -14.24
CA ALA A 24 5.34 -9.73 -14.62
C ALA A 24 5.68 -10.68 -15.79
N PRO A 25 5.13 -10.41 -16.99
CA PRO A 25 5.24 -11.33 -18.13
C PRO A 25 6.67 -11.52 -18.65
N GLY A 26 7.55 -10.54 -18.39
CA GLY A 26 8.96 -10.58 -18.76
C GLY A 26 9.84 -11.36 -17.79
N ALA A 27 9.34 -11.79 -16.62
CA ALA A 27 10.11 -12.60 -15.70
C ALA A 27 10.19 -14.06 -16.18
N HIS A 28 11.34 -14.70 -15.96
CA HIS A 28 11.57 -16.12 -16.19
C HIS A 28 11.15 -16.96 -14.98
N SER A 29 11.36 -16.45 -13.78
CA SER A 29 10.88 -17.02 -12.52
C SER A 29 10.50 -15.91 -11.55
N ALA A 30 9.61 -16.20 -10.60
CA ALA A 30 9.30 -15.31 -9.50
C ALA A 30 9.14 -16.06 -8.18
N ALA A 31 9.50 -15.40 -7.09
CA ALA A 31 9.30 -15.87 -5.73
C ALA A 31 8.83 -14.70 -4.85
N LEU A 32 7.96 -15.00 -3.89
CA LEU A 32 7.60 -14.04 -2.85
C LEU A 32 8.65 -14.13 -1.73
N VAL A 33 9.25 -13.02 -1.35
CA VAL A 33 10.26 -12.96 -0.29
C VAL A 33 9.89 -11.91 0.75
N GLY A 34 10.25 -12.15 2.00
CA GLY A 34 10.01 -11.20 3.07
C GLY A 34 10.46 -11.70 4.42
N ASP A 35 10.09 -10.96 5.46
CA ASP A 35 10.44 -11.33 6.84
C ASP A 35 9.87 -12.72 7.21
N PHE A 36 8.69 -13.07 6.70
CA PHE A 36 8.01 -14.33 6.97
C PHE A 36 8.78 -15.58 6.52
N ASN A 37 9.65 -15.47 5.51
CA ASN A 37 10.43 -16.59 4.97
C ASN A 37 11.95 -16.36 5.03
N ASN A 38 12.39 -15.47 5.91
CA ASN A 38 13.80 -15.07 6.05
C ASN A 38 14.43 -14.62 4.73
N TRP A 39 13.65 -14.00 3.85
CA TRP A 39 14.09 -13.53 2.54
C TRP A 39 14.66 -14.64 1.64
N ASN A 40 14.25 -15.90 1.85
CA ASN A 40 14.71 -17.05 1.09
C ASN A 40 13.96 -17.16 -0.25
N PRO A 41 14.63 -16.97 -1.40
CA PRO A 41 13.95 -16.97 -2.71
C PRO A 41 13.54 -18.36 -3.20
N ASN A 42 13.97 -19.42 -2.52
CA ASN A 42 13.64 -20.80 -2.87
C ASN A 42 12.48 -21.36 -2.03
N ALA A 43 12.00 -20.63 -1.02
CA ALA A 43 10.95 -21.09 -0.11
C ALA A 43 9.56 -20.98 -0.74
N ASP A 44 9.27 -19.84 -1.36
CA ASP A 44 7.92 -19.44 -1.79
C ASP A 44 7.90 -19.04 -3.27
N THR A 45 8.21 -20.01 -4.14
CA THR A 45 8.21 -19.84 -5.61
C THR A 45 6.79 -19.72 -6.16
N MET A 46 6.61 -18.87 -7.16
CA MET A 46 5.30 -18.57 -7.77
C MET A 46 5.08 -19.36 -9.06
N THR A 47 3.81 -19.59 -9.41
CA THR A 47 3.40 -20.21 -10.69
C THR A 47 2.92 -19.15 -11.66
N ARG A 48 3.32 -19.23 -12.93
CA ARG A 48 2.95 -18.29 -13.98
C ARG A 48 1.81 -18.83 -14.83
N ASP A 49 0.81 -18.00 -15.14
CA ASP A 49 -0.24 -18.31 -16.11
C ASP A 49 0.13 -17.91 -17.57
N ASP A 50 -0.77 -18.20 -18.50
CA ASP A 50 -0.59 -17.93 -19.94
C ASP A 50 -0.48 -16.42 -20.27
N TYR A 51 -0.91 -15.54 -19.36
CA TYR A 51 -0.92 -14.09 -19.54
C TYR A 51 0.24 -13.40 -18.78
N GLY A 52 1.10 -14.16 -18.12
CA GLY A 52 2.24 -13.64 -17.37
C GLY A 52 1.90 -13.11 -15.98
N VAL A 53 0.77 -13.53 -15.41
CA VAL A 53 0.46 -13.34 -14.00
C VAL A 53 1.13 -14.45 -13.20
N TRP A 54 1.92 -14.04 -12.21
CA TRP A 54 2.51 -14.94 -11.23
C TRP A 54 1.59 -15.03 -10.02
N GLU A 55 1.38 -16.22 -9.50
CA GLU A 55 0.53 -16.50 -8.34
C GLU A 55 1.23 -17.41 -7.32
N ILE A 56 0.99 -17.16 -6.03
CA ILE A 56 1.23 -18.10 -4.95
C ILE A 56 0.10 -18.02 -3.93
N PHE A 57 -0.28 -19.18 -3.39
CA PHE A 57 -1.16 -19.31 -2.24
C PHE A 57 -0.36 -19.79 -1.04
N LEU A 58 -0.43 -19.04 0.07
CA LEU A 58 0.16 -19.37 1.34
C LEU A 58 -0.96 -19.76 2.32
N PRO A 59 -1.09 -21.04 2.70
CA PRO A 59 -2.08 -21.45 3.69
C PRO A 59 -1.78 -20.85 5.06
N ASN A 60 -2.80 -20.73 5.91
CA ASN A 60 -2.58 -20.39 7.32
C ASN A 60 -1.61 -21.36 7.99
N ASN A 61 -0.94 -20.87 9.02
CA ASN A 61 -0.14 -21.70 9.91
C ASN A 61 -1.04 -22.72 10.64
N ALA A 62 -0.42 -23.75 11.24
CA ALA A 62 -1.15 -24.82 11.93
C ALA A 62 -2.04 -24.33 13.09
N ASP A 63 -1.72 -23.16 13.66
CA ASP A 63 -2.50 -22.49 14.72
C ASP A 63 -3.63 -21.59 14.17
N GLY A 64 -3.80 -21.54 12.84
CA GLY A 64 -4.79 -20.69 12.16
C GLY A 64 -4.32 -19.26 11.89
N SER A 65 -3.14 -18.86 12.34
CA SER A 65 -2.60 -17.52 12.08
C SER A 65 -2.21 -17.35 10.60
N PRO A 66 -2.22 -16.10 10.06
CA PRO A 66 -1.79 -15.86 8.69
C PRO A 66 -0.31 -16.20 8.46
N ALA A 67 0.03 -16.74 7.29
CA ALA A 67 1.42 -17.05 6.91
C ALA A 67 2.34 -15.83 6.88
N ILE A 68 1.79 -14.64 6.61
CA ILE A 68 2.51 -13.37 6.63
C ILE A 68 1.90 -12.51 7.73
N PRO A 69 2.65 -12.24 8.82
CA PRO A 69 2.17 -11.33 9.86
C PRO A 69 1.95 -9.91 9.33
N HIS A 70 0.90 -9.22 9.80
CA HIS A 70 0.70 -7.79 9.53
C HIS A 70 1.96 -6.99 9.89
N GLY A 71 2.35 -6.05 9.03
CA GLY A 71 3.52 -5.20 9.25
C GLY A 71 4.84 -5.81 8.74
N SER A 72 4.84 -7.06 8.29
CA SER A 72 6.03 -7.70 7.71
C SER A 72 6.45 -7.02 6.40
N ARG A 73 7.77 -6.93 6.19
CA ARG A 73 8.31 -6.49 4.90
C ARG A 73 8.18 -7.61 3.87
N VAL A 74 7.82 -7.23 2.64
CA VAL A 74 7.62 -8.15 1.51
C VAL A 74 8.13 -7.54 0.21
N LYS A 75 8.66 -8.39 -0.68
CA LYS A 75 9.04 -8.08 -2.06
C LYS A 75 8.76 -9.29 -2.96
N ILE A 76 8.64 -9.04 -4.25
CA ILE A 76 8.75 -10.09 -5.27
C ILE A 76 10.20 -10.12 -5.76
N ARG A 77 10.84 -11.30 -5.68
CA ARG A 77 12.10 -11.56 -6.37
C ARG A 77 11.79 -12.14 -7.73
N MET A 78 12.37 -11.56 -8.77
CA MET A 78 12.18 -12.00 -10.15
C MET A 78 13.53 -12.25 -10.80
N ASP A 79 13.64 -13.35 -11.53
CA ASP A 79 14.68 -13.51 -12.55
C ASP A 79 14.17 -12.89 -13.86
N THR A 80 14.93 -11.95 -14.40
CA THR A 80 14.54 -11.17 -15.58
C THR A 80 15.66 -11.20 -16.62
N PRO A 81 15.40 -10.82 -17.89
CA PRO A 81 16.46 -10.73 -18.91
C PRO A 81 17.61 -9.79 -18.52
N SER A 82 17.38 -8.83 -17.61
CA SER A 82 18.40 -7.92 -17.07
C SER A 82 19.08 -8.41 -15.78
N GLY A 83 18.76 -9.62 -15.33
CA GLY A 83 19.24 -10.21 -14.08
C GLY A 83 18.18 -10.25 -12.97
N VAL A 84 18.60 -10.70 -11.80
CA VAL A 84 17.74 -10.85 -10.62
C VAL A 84 17.38 -9.48 -10.03
N LYS A 85 16.09 -9.27 -9.75
CA LYS A 85 15.57 -8.04 -9.16
C LYS A 85 14.59 -8.32 -8.04
N ASP A 86 14.75 -7.60 -6.93
CA ASP A 86 13.72 -7.49 -5.89
C ASP A 86 12.91 -6.21 -6.11
N SER A 87 11.59 -6.34 -6.17
CA SER A 87 10.69 -5.21 -6.37
C SER A 87 9.58 -5.20 -5.33
N ILE A 88 9.10 -4.01 -4.97
CA ILE A 88 7.84 -3.87 -4.24
C ILE A 88 6.71 -4.25 -5.20
N SER A 89 5.69 -4.96 -4.71
CA SER A 89 4.51 -5.28 -5.52
C SER A 89 3.89 -3.99 -6.09
N ALA A 90 3.48 -4.03 -7.35
CA ALA A 90 2.77 -2.92 -7.99
C ALA A 90 1.42 -2.61 -7.32
N TRP A 91 0.91 -3.57 -6.53
CA TRP A 91 -0.37 -3.52 -5.83
C TRP A 91 -0.21 -3.43 -4.31
N ILE A 92 0.97 -3.06 -3.81
CA ILE A 92 1.18 -2.90 -2.38
C ILE A 92 0.27 -1.80 -1.84
N LYS A 93 -0.30 -2.01 -0.66
CA LYS A 93 -1.18 -1.03 0.01
C LYS A 93 -0.41 -0.03 0.86
N PHE A 94 0.80 -0.39 1.29
CA PHE A 94 1.60 0.40 2.20
C PHE A 94 3.09 0.14 1.97
N SER A 95 3.90 1.19 2.01
CA SER A 95 5.35 1.07 1.95
C SER A 95 6.01 2.02 2.92
N VAL A 96 7.19 1.64 3.40
CA VAL A 96 7.93 2.43 4.38
C VAL A 96 9.41 2.44 3.97
N GLN A 97 10.04 3.59 4.15
CA GLN A 97 11.50 3.73 4.19
C GLN A 97 11.92 3.83 5.65
N ALA A 98 12.58 2.78 6.16
CA ALA A 98 13.12 2.84 7.52
C ALA A 98 14.30 3.82 7.58
N PRO A 99 14.53 4.49 8.73
CA PRO A 99 15.69 5.36 8.90
C PRO A 99 17.00 4.63 8.54
N GLY A 100 17.78 5.20 7.63
CA GLY A 100 19.05 4.62 7.18
C GLY A 100 18.92 3.59 6.06
N GLU A 101 17.71 3.22 5.63
CA GLU A 101 17.51 2.39 4.43
C GLU A 101 17.35 3.28 3.19
N ILE A 102 18.09 2.95 2.12
CA ILE A 102 17.97 3.66 0.84
C ILE A 102 16.68 3.26 0.11
N PRO A 103 16.40 1.98 -0.18
CA PRO A 103 15.16 1.60 -0.85
C PRO A 103 13.99 1.52 0.13
N PHE A 104 12.79 1.83 -0.36
CA PHE A 104 11.55 1.49 0.34
C PHE A 104 11.35 -0.03 0.41
N ASN A 105 10.56 -0.47 1.38
CA ASN A 105 10.01 -1.83 1.41
C ASN A 105 8.49 -1.79 1.33
N GLY A 106 7.93 -2.78 0.63
CA GLY A 106 6.51 -3.05 0.70
C GLY A 106 6.18 -3.66 2.06
N ILE A 107 5.07 -3.24 2.65
CA ILE A 107 4.60 -3.76 3.93
C ILE A 107 3.30 -4.52 3.69
N TYR A 108 3.24 -5.76 4.19
CA TYR A 108 2.00 -6.51 4.20
C TYR A 108 1.00 -5.85 5.17
N TYR A 109 0.00 -5.18 4.59
CA TYR A 109 -0.99 -4.39 5.31
C TYR A 109 -2.34 -5.11 5.39
N ASP A 110 -2.56 -5.78 6.51
CA ASP A 110 -3.78 -6.49 6.88
C ASP A 110 -3.96 -6.37 8.41
N PRO A 111 -4.25 -5.15 8.91
CA PRO A 111 -4.34 -4.92 10.34
C PRO A 111 -5.46 -5.78 10.98
N PRO A 112 -5.35 -6.09 12.28
CA PRO A 112 -6.44 -6.72 13.03
C PRO A 112 -7.76 -5.97 12.88
N GLU A 113 -8.90 -6.67 13.02
CA GLU A 113 -10.22 -6.09 12.76
C GLU A 113 -10.52 -4.90 13.70
N GLU A 114 -10.05 -4.99 14.94
CA GLU A 114 -10.14 -3.95 15.97
C GLU A 114 -9.34 -2.68 15.63
N GLU A 115 -8.34 -2.77 14.75
CA GLU A 115 -7.52 -1.62 14.31
C GLU A 115 -8.02 -1.02 12.99
N LYS A 116 -8.91 -1.70 12.26
CA LYS A 116 -9.45 -1.19 11.00
C LYS A 116 -10.37 -0.01 11.27
N TYR A 117 -10.13 1.08 10.53
CA TYR A 117 -11.00 2.25 10.60
C TYR A 117 -12.38 1.96 9.99
N VAL A 118 -13.43 2.16 10.78
CA VAL A 118 -14.82 2.10 10.33
C VAL A 118 -15.31 3.51 10.01
N PHE A 119 -15.75 3.74 8.78
CA PHE A 119 -16.32 5.03 8.36
C PHE A 119 -17.60 5.33 9.14
N GLN A 120 -17.63 6.45 9.85
CA GLN A 120 -18.73 6.84 10.74
C GLN A 120 -19.70 7.86 10.13
N HIS A 121 -19.32 8.48 9.01
CA HIS A 121 -20.04 9.60 8.41
C HIS A 121 -20.35 9.33 6.94
N PRO A 122 -21.55 9.73 6.46
CA PRO A 122 -21.90 9.62 5.05
C PRO A 122 -21.14 10.65 4.21
N GLN A 123 -21.10 10.41 2.89
CA GLN A 123 -20.61 11.41 1.95
C GLN A 123 -21.50 12.67 2.01
N PRO A 124 -20.92 13.89 2.01
CA PRO A 124 -21.68 15.12 1.90
C PRO A 124 -22.50 15.18 0.61
N LYS A 125 -23.60 15.94 0.62
CA LYS A 125 -24.34 16.24 -0.61
C LYS A 125 -23.46 17.05 -1.56
N ARG A 126 -23.61 16.80 -2.87
CA ARG A 126 -22.93 17.59 -3.91
C ARG A 126 -23.29 19.08 -3.73
N PRO A 127 -22.30 19.98 -3.60
CA PRO A 127 -22.57 21.42 -3.49
C PRO A 127 -22.98 22.00 -4.84
N GLU A 128 -23.69 23.12 -4.82
CA GLU A 128 -24.06 23.88 -6.02
C GLU A 128 -22.83 24.48 -6.72
N SER A 129 -21.88 24.99 -5.91
CA SER A 129 -20.62 25.57 -6.37
C SER A 129 -19.46 25.09 -5.50
N LEU A 130 -18.32 24.79 -6.11
CA LEU A 130 -17.12 24.36 -5.41
C LEU A 130 -16.32 25.55 -4.89
N ARG A 131 -15.95 25.49 -3.62
CA ARG A 131 -14.93 26.31 -2.97
C ARG A 131 -13.90 25.35 -2.41
N ILE A 132 -12.84 25.15 -3.18
CA ILE A 132 -11.84 24.11 -2.97
C ILE A 132 -10.68 24.69 -2.16
N TYR A 133 -10.35 24.05 -1.05
CA TYR A 133 -9.11 24.30 -0.33
C TYR A 133 -8.07 23.28 -0.81
N GLU A 134 -7.10 23.73 -1.59
CA GLU A 134 -5.96 22.88 -1.98
C GLU A 134 -5.00 22.72 -0.81
N SER A 135 -4.55 21.49 -0.59
CA SER A 135 -3.79 21.14 0.61
C SER A 135 -2.78 20.03 0.35
N HIS A 136 -1.68 20.12 1.09
CA HIS A 136 -0.66 19.09 1.19
C HIS A 136 -0.45 18.77 2.67
N ILE A 137 -0.66 17.50 3.06
CA ILE A 137 -0.69 17.10 4.48
C ILE A 137 0.67 17.30 5.12
N GLY A 138 1.75 16.80 4.52
CA GLY A 138 3.09 16.82 5.11
C GLY A 138 3.64 18.21 5.46
N MET A 139 3.19 19.28 4.80
CA MET A 139 3.68 20.66 5.05
C MET A 139 2.65 21.56 5.74
N SER A 140 1.59 20.97 6.30
CA SER A 140 0.50 21.70 6.94
C SER A 140 0.77 22.06 8.42
N SER A 141 1.94 21.66 8.94
CA SER A 141 2.39 21.95 10.31
C SER A 141 3.12 23.30 10.37
N PRO A 142 2.96 24.08 11.46
CA PRO A 142 3.80 25.26 11.70
C PRO A 142 5.25 24.89 12.11
N GLU A 143 5.47 23.68 12.63
CA GLU A 143 6.80 23.15 12.94
C GLU A 143 7.48 22.60 11.68
N PRO A 144 8.84 22.67 11.59
CA PRO A 144 9.62 22.17 10.47
C PRO A 144 9.73 20.63 10.49
N LYS A 145 8.59 19.96 10.29
CA LYS A 145 8.45 18.49 10.26
C LYS A 145 7.47 18.06 9.18
N ILE A 146 7.53 16.79 8.80
CA ILE A 146 6.46 16.16 8.02
C ILE A 146 5.26 15.96 8.96
N ASN A 147 4.16 16.66 8.68
CA ASN A 147 2.96 16.56 9.48
C ASN A 147 2.21 15.23 9.26
N SER A 148 1.34 14.85 10.20
CA SER A 148 0.58 13.60 10.13
C SER A 148 -0.86 13.78 9.65
N TYR A 149 -1.44 12.71 9.12
CA TYR A 149 -2.86 12.64 8.77
C TYR A 149 -3.77 12.99 9.96
N ALA A 150 -3.43 12.52 11.17
CA ALA A 150 -4.19 12.79 12.39
C ALA A 150 -4.15 14.28 12.77
N ASN A 151 -2.98 14.92 12.71
CA ASN A 151 -2.89 16.35 12.99
C ASN A 151 -3.63 17.18 11.92
N PHE A 152 -3.53 16.82 10.65
CA PHE A 152 -4.30 17.48 9.60
C PHE A 152 -5.82 17.38 9.84
N ARG A 153 -6.30 16.19 10.24
CA ARG A 153 -7.70 15.96 10.62
C ARG A 153 -8.13 16.88 11.77
N ASP A 154 -7.34 16.94 12.82
CA ASP A 154 -7.74 17.59 14.08
C ASP A 154 -7.54 19.11 14.07
N GLU A 155 -6.50 19.61 13.38
CA GLU A 155 -6.11 21.02 13.44
C GLU A 155 -6.43 21.79 12.15
N VAL A 156 -6.30 21.14 10.98
CA VAL A 156 -6.42 21.82 9.68
C VAL A 156 -7.84 21.76 9.14
N LEU A 157 -8.52 20.62 9.21
CA LEU A 157 -9.91 20.50 8.72
C LEU A 157 -10.88 21.49 9.42
N PRO A 158 -10.82 21.72 10.75
CA PRO A 158 -11.68 22.71 11.40
C PRO A 158 -11.43 24.14 10.90
N ARG A 159 -10.17 24.48 10.59
CA ARG A 159 -9.83 25.77 9.98
C ARG A 159 -10.43 25.90 8.58
N ILE A 160 -10.28 24.89 7.74
CA ILE A 160 -10.84 24.88 6.38
C ILE A 160 -12.35 25.10 6.43
N LYS A 161 -13.05 24.37 7.31
CA LYS A 161 -14.49 24.51 7.53
C LYS A 161 -14.87 25.93 7.98
N ARG A 162 -14.15 26.50 8.95
CA ARG A 162 -14.40 27.87 9.46
C ARG A 162 -14.22 28.94 8.37
N LEU A 163 -13.33 28.72 7.42
CA LEU A 163 -13.11 29.61 6.27
C LEU A 163 -14.20 29.49 5.18
N GLY A 164 -15.16 28.58 5.31
CA GLY A 164 -16.31 28.46 4.40
C GLY A 164 -16.07 27.66 3.13
N TYR A 165 -14.92 26.97 3.04
CA TYR A 165 -14.65 25.99 1.98
C TYR A 165 -15.56 24.77 2.13
N ASN A 166 -15.94 24.16 1.01
CA ASN A 166 -16.85 23.02 0.97
C ASN A 166 -16.27 21.79 0.26
N ALA A 167 -15.03 21.88 -0.23
CA ALA A 167 -14.27 20.79 -0.79
C ALA A 167 -12.80 20.94 -0.39
N VAL A 168 -12.10 19.82 -0.24
CA VAL A 168 -10.66 19.77 0.01
C VAL A 168 -10.02 19.02 -1.14
N GLN A 169 -9.10 19.66 -1.84
CA GLN A 169 -8.21 18.98 -2.77
C GLN A 169 -6.98 18.53 -1.98
N ILE A 170 -6.77 17.22 -1.89
CA ILE A 170 -5.66 16.64 -1.13
C ILE A 170 -4.61 16.14 -2.11
N MET A 171 -3.44 16.77 -2.08
CA MET A 171 -2.30 16.42 -2.93
C MET A 171 -1.41 15.38 -2.25
N ALA A 172 -0.51 14.77 -3.04
CA ALA A 172 0.57 13.93 -2.55
C ALA A 172 0.12 12.72 -1.69
N ILE A 173 -1.02 12.11 -2.05
CA ILE A 173 -1.57 10.92 -1.38
C ILE A 173 -1.01 9.63 -1.95
N GLN A 174 -0.87 9.56 -3.28
CA GLN A 174 -0.17 8.42 -3.88
C GLN A 174 1.29 8.46 -3.42
N GLU A 175 1.80 7.29 -3.02
CA GLU A 175 3.14 7.17 -2.46
C GLU A 175 4.19 7.69 -3.46
N HIS A 176 5.15 8.46 -2.96
CA HIS A 176 6.22 9.05 -3.76
C HIS A 176 7.50 9.12 -2.92
N SER A 177 8.56 8.48 -3.42
CA SER A 177 9.83 8.34 -2.69
C SER A 177 10.58 9.66 -2.52
N TYR A 178 10.35 10.62 -3.43
CA TYR A 178 10.99 11.92 -3.41
C TYR A 178 10.03 12.98 -2.88
N TYR A 179 10.14 13.33 -1.60
CA TYR A 179 9.22 14.27 -0.94
C TYR A 179 9.12 15.64 -1.65
N ALA A 180 10.23 16.13 -2.23
CA ALA A 180 10.24 17.40 -2.96
C ALA A 180 9.61 17.33 -4.36
N SER A 181 9.12 16.16 -4.81
CA SER A 181 8.30 16.03 -6.01
C SER A 181 6.91 16.66 -5.86
N PHE A 182 6.47 16.93 -4.63
CA PHE A 182 5.11 17.36 -4.33
C PHE A 182 4.03 16.32 -4.71
N GLY A 183 4.44 15.05 -4.85
CA GLY A 183 3.58 13.94 -5.25
C GLY A 183 3.43 13.73 -6.75
N TYR A 184 4.36 14.26 -7.56
CA TYR A 184 4.40 14.12 -9.02
C TYR A 184 5.46 13.16 -9.53
#